data_AF-A0A7Y5RCB4-F1
#
_entry.id   AF-A0A7Y5RCB4-F1
#
_cell.length_a   1.000
_cell.length_b   1.000
_cell.length_c   1.000
_cell.angle_alpha   90.00
_cell.angle_beta   90.00
_cell.angle_gamma   90.00
#
_symmetry.space_group_name_H-M   'P 1'
#
loop_
_entity.id
_entity.type
_entity.pdbx_description
1 polymer ?
#
loop_
_entity_poly.entity_id
_entity_poly.type
_entity_poly.pdbx_seq_one_letter_code
_entity_poly.pdbx_strand_id
1 'polypeptide(L)'
;MSRSESPTTRPGYLNRNKQRVIGKAAWVDSNAPNQNTYKLRCERHACGFEYGADGIDIHKRKCPRCQDGKPGQPAPETLPALF
;
A
#
# COMPACT_ATOMS: atom_id res chain seq x y z
N MET A 1 -9.44 -10.64 -21.11
CA MET A 1 -10.20 -10.81 -19.85
C MET A 1 -9.67 -9.81 -18.83
N SER A 2 -10.45 -8.78 -18.54
CA SER A 2 -10.09 -7.72 -17.60
C SER A 2 -10.01 -8.32 -16.19
N ARG A 3 -8.81 -8.40 -15.60
CA ARG A 3 -8.66 -8.80 -14.19
C ARG A 3 -9.44 -7.81 -13.34
N SER A 4 -10.51 -8.26 -12.69
CA SER A 4 -11.23 -7.48 -11.69
C SER A 4 -10.23 -7.05 -10.62
N GLU A 5 -9.90 -5.76 -10.52
CA GLU A 5 -9.05 -5.27 -9.44
C GLU A 5 -9.70 -5.62 -8.10
N SER A 6 -8.95 -6.28 -7.22
CA SER A 6 -9.41 -6.56 -5.86
C SER A 6 -9.81 -5.24 -5.19
N PRO A 7 -10.99 -5.14 -4.55
CA PRO A 7 -11.45 -3.88 -3.96
C PRO A 7 -10.49 -3.32 -2.91
N THR A 8 -9.68 -4.19 -2.30
CA THR A 8 -8.67 -3.83 -1.28
C THR A 8 -7.36 -3.29 -1.85
N THR A 9 -7.10 -3.41 -3.14
CA THR A 9 -5.89 -2.90 -3.80
C THR A 9 -6.14 -1.65 -4.65
N ARG A 10 -7.39 -1.23 -4.76
CA ARG A 10 -7.76 -0.04 -5.54
C ARG A 10 -7.24 1.23 -4.86
N PRO A 11 -6.62 2.17 -5.60
CA PRO A 11 -6.30 3.49 -5.09
C PRO A 11 -7.50 4.12 -4.39
N GLY A 12 -7.27 4.71 -3.21
CA GLY A 12 -8.32 5.28 -2.36
C GLY A 12 -8.93 4.31 -1.35
N TYR A 13 -8.74 2.99 -1.48
CA TYR A 13 -9.18 2.03 -0.46
C TYR A 13 -8.53 2.34 0.89
N LEU A 14 -9.35 2.51 1.93
CA LEU A 14 -8.92 2.76 3.30
C LEU A 14 -9.23 1.54 4.16
N ASN A 15 -8.20 0.89 4.70
CA ASN A 15 -8.40 -0.26 5.57
C ASN A 15 -8.92 0.15 6.96
N ARG A 16 -9.35 -0.83 7.76
CA ARG A 16 -9.85 -0.62 9.14
C ARG A 16 -8.87 0.09 10.08
N ASN A 17 -7.57 0.02 9.77
CA ASN A 17 -6.50 0.58 10.58
C ASN A 17 -6.09 1.99 10.13
N LYS A 18 -6.81 2.58 9.15
CA LYS A 18 -6.57 3.92 8.56
C LYS A 18 -5.33 4.01 7.67
N GLN A 19 -5.10 3.00 6.84
CA GLN A 19 -4.10 3.05 5.77
C GLN A 19 -4.79 3.14 4.43
N ARG A 20 -4.52 4.21 3.68
CA ARG A 20 -5.05 4.42 2.35
C ARG A 20 -4.11 3.84 1.31
N VAL A 21 -4.64 3.14 0.33
CA VAL A 21 -3.90 2.75 -0.87
C VAL A 21 -3.71 3.97 -1.76
N ILE A 22 -2.45 4.29 -2.06
CA ILE A 22 -2.08 5.34 -3.02
C ILE A 22 -2.03 4.76 -4.43
N GLY A 23 -1.49 3.54 -4.58
CA GLY A 23 -1.45 2.84 -5.86
C GLY A 23 -0.46 1.69 -5.86
N LYS A 24 -0.36 0.99 -7.00
CA LYS A 24 0.65 -0.04 -7.22
C LYS A 24 2.03 0.60 -7.37
N ALA A 25 3.04 0.06 -6.69
CA ALA A 25 4.43 0.49 -6.89
C ALA A 25 4.92 0.01 -8.26
N ALA A 26 5.45 0.93 -9.07
CA ALA A 26 5.80 0.63 -10.46
C ALA A 26 7.04 -0.28 -10.62
N TRP A 27 7.95 -0.29 -9.64
CA TRP A 27 9.29 -0.89 -9.76
C TRP A 27 9.70 -1.76 -8.57
N VAL A 28 8.74 -2.26 -7.80
CA VAL A 28 9.02 -3.09 -6.62
C VAL A 28 8.35 -4.44 -6.78
N ASP A 29 9.17 -5.47 -6.83
CA ASP A 29 8.72 -6.83 -6.69
C ASP A 29 8.21 -7.05 -5.27
N SER A 30 7.06 -7.70 -5.19
CA SER A 30 6.50 -8.14 -3.92
C SER A 30 7.35 -9.26 -3.32
N ASN A 31 7.52 -9.24 -1.99
CA ASN A 31 8.13 -10.35 -1.26
C ASN A 31 7.27 -11.63 -1.33
N ALA A 32 5.96 -11.49 -1.51
CA ALA A 32 5.06 -12.63 -1.72
C ALA A 32 5.01 -13.04 -3.20
N PRO A 33 5.08 -14.35 -3.52
CA PRO A 33 5.02 -14.84 -4.89
C PRO A 33 3.68 -14.47 -5.54
N ASN A 34 3.74 -14.02 -6.80
CA ASN A 34 2.58 -13.59 -7.61
C ASN A 34 1.78 -12.41 -7.03
N GLN A 35 2.37 -11.64 -6.13
CA GLN A 35 1.76 -10.43 -5.58
C GLN A 35 2.42 -9.18 -6.16
N ASN A 36 1.73 -8.04 -6.03
CA ASN A 36 2.29 -6.73 -6.35
C ASN A 36 2.45 -5.94 -5.04
N THR A 37 3.50 -5.13 -4.95
CA THR A 37 3.63 -4.16 -3.87
C THR A 37 2.77 -2.93 -4.16
N TYR A 38 2.04 -2.48 -3.15
CA TYR A 38 1.23 -1.28 -3.16
C TYR A 38 1.76 -0.27 -2.17
N LYS A 39 1.75 1.00 -2.55
CA LYS A 39 2.08 2.11 -1.67
C LYS A 39 0.86 2.45 -0.81
N LEU A 40 1.04 2.42 0.50
CA LEU A 40 0.06 2.83 1.50
C LEU A 40 0.50 4.13 2.16
N ARG A 41 -0.47 4.97 2.55
CA ARG A 41 -0.26 6.15 3.40
C ARG A 41 -1.09 6.02 4.68
N CYS A 42 -0.46 6.23 5.82
CA CYS A 42 -1.16 6.25 7.10
C CYS A 42 -1.90 7.59 7.29
N GLU A 43 -3.21 7.53 7.51
CA GLU A 43 -4.05 8.70 7.79
C GLU A 43 -4.43 8.82 9.27
N ARG A 44 -3.87 7.97 10.13
CA ARG A 44 -4.12 8.00 11.57
C ARG A 44 -3.37 9.17 12.21
N HIS A 45 -4.06 10.00 13.00
CA HIS A 45 -3.47 11.10 13.80
C HIS A 45 -2.46 11.96 13.02
N ALA A 46 -2.74 12.26 11.75
CA ALA A 46 -1.83 12.99 10.84
C ALA A 46 -0.43 12.36 10.66
N CYS A 47 -0.26 11.06 10.92
CA CYS A 47 1.02 10.35 10.83
C CYS A 47 1.67 10.46 9.44
N GLY A 48 0.90 10.32 8.37
CA GLY A 48 1.33 10.54 7.00
C GLY A 48 2.38 9.57 6.47
N PHE A 49 2.83 8.59 7.26
CA PHE A 49 3.91 7.68 6.88
C PHE A 49 3.51 6.82 5.67
N GLU A 50 4.36 6.83 4.64
CA GLU A 50 4.17 6.08 3.41
C GLU A 50 5.08 4.87 3.37
N TYR A 51 4.55 3.73 2.92
CA TYR A 51 5.29 2.47 2.91
C TYR A 51 4.67 1.45 1.95
N GLY A 52 5.45 0.46 1.53
CA GLY A 52 5.00 -0.63 0.68
C GLY A 52 4.36 -1.78 1.45
N ALA A 53 3.35 -2.42 0.84
CA ALA A 53 2.76 -3.65 1.34
C ALA A 53 2.25 -4.54 0.19
N ASP A 54 2.29 -5.86 0.38
CA ASP A 54 1.73 -6.82 -0.57
C ASP A 54 0.20 -6.71 -0.62
N GLY A 55 -0.36 -6.86 -1.82
CA GLY A 55 -1.81 -6.75 -2.06
C GLY A 55 -2.68 -7.60 -1.14
N ILE A 56 -2.26 -8.83 -0.86
CA ILE A 56 -2.95 -9.76 0.05
C ILE A 56 -3.03 -9.27 1.50
N ASP A 57 -2.12 -8.41 1.92
CA ASP A 57 -2.01 -7.96 3.31
C ASP A 57 -2.67 -6.60 3.58
N ILE A 58 -3.02 -5.84 2.54
CA ILE A 58 -3.51 -4.45 2.67
C ILE A 58 -4.68 -4.35 3.66
N HIS A 59 -5.67 -5.25 3.57
CA HIS A 59 -6.90 -5.21 4.36
C HIS A 59 -6.67 -5.30 5.88
N LYS A 60 -5.56 -5.91 6.32
CA LYS A 60 -5.21 -6.10 7.74
C LYS A 60 -3.97 -5.32 8.16
N ARG A 61 -3.30 -4.63 7.22
CA ARG A 61 -2.03 -3.93 7.48
C ARG A 61 -2.19 -2.87 8.56
N LYS A 62 -1.16 -2.69 9.40
CA LYS A 62 -1.03 -1.62 10.40
C LYS A 62 0.15 -0.72 10.02
N CYS A 63 0.10 0.55 10.41
CA CYS A 63 1.19 1.50 10.22
C CYS A 63 2.43 1.10 11.04
N PRO A 64 3.62 0.97 10.41
CA PRO A 64 4.86 0.67 11.13
C PRO A 64 5.28 1.76 12.11
N ARG A 65 4.88 3.02 11.85
CA ARG A 65 5.34 4.19 12.61
C ARG A 65 4.50 4.51 13.85
N CYS A 66 3.19 4.28 13.82
CA CYS A 66 2.27 4.73 14.89
C CYS A 66 1.27 3.66 15.36
N GLN A 67 1.40 2.43 14.88
CA GLN A 67 0.54 1.30 15.26
C GLN A 67 1.32 0.02 15.52
N ASP A 68 2.65 0.13 15.68
CA ASP A 68 3.57 -0.99 15.89
C ASP A 68 3.40 -2.08 14.81
N GLY A 69 3.11 -1.66 13.58
CA GLY A 69 2.97 -2.54 12.44
C GLY A 69 4.32 -3.13 12.01
N LYS A 70 4.29 -4.27 11.31
CA LYS A 70 5.49 -4.83 10.67
C LYS A 70 6.10 -3.79 9.72
N PRO A 71 7.45 -3.70 9.59
CA PRO A 71 8.11 -2.83 8.64
C PRO A 71 7.50 -2.96 7.24
N GLY A 72 7.29 -1.82 6.57
CA GLY A 72 6.84 -1.81 5.19
C GLY A 72 7.95 -2.22 4.24
N GLN A 73 7.57 -2.67 3.04
CA GLN A 73 8.50 -2.79 1.94
C GLN A 73 8.96 -1.40 1.49
N PRO A 74 10.17 -1.27 0.92
CA PRO A 74 10.55 -0.05 0.22
C PRO A 74 9.50 0.22 -0.87
N ALA A 75 8.86 1.38 -0.80
CA ALA A 75 7.99 1.86 -1.87
C ALA A 75 8.65 3.12 -2.42
N PRO A 76 9.35 3.05 -3.58
CA PRO A 76 9.83 4.23 -4.25
C PRO A 76 8.64 5.13 -4.54
N GLU A 77 8.92 6.41 -4.74
CA GLU A 77 7.91 7.38 -5.14
C GLU A 77 7.13 6.80 -6.33
N THR A 78 5.80 6.84 -6.24
CA THR A 78 4.92 6.68 -7.39
C THR A 78 5.51 7.55 -8.49
N LEU A 79 5.88 6.95 -9.63
CA LEU A 79 6.39 7.69 -10.79
C LEU A 79 5.59 9.00 -10.88
N PRO A 80 6.24 10.18 -10.92
CA PRO A 80 5.50 11.41 -11.09
C PRO A 80 4.63 11.21 -12.33
N ALA A 81 3.35 11.54 -12.21
CA ALA A 81 2.46 11.56 -13.36
C ALA A 81 3.17 12.39 -14.43
N LEU A 82 3.66 11.71 -15.47
CA LEU A 82 4.30 12.38 -16.60
C LEU A 82 3.17 13.17 -17.28
N PHE A 83 3.13 14.47 -17.00
CA PHE A 83 2.37 15.46 -17.77
C PHE A 83 3.14 15.76 -19.06
#